data_AF-A0A2U8H9E1-F1
#
_entry.id   AF-A0A2U8H9E1-F1
#
_cell.length_a   1.000
_cell.length_b   1.000
_cell.length_c   1.000
_cell.angle_alpha   90.00
_cell.angle_beta   90.00
_cell.angle_gamma   90.00
#
_symmetry.space_group_name_H-M   'P 1'
#
loop_
_entity.id
_entity.type
_entity.pdbx_description
1 polymer ?
#
loop_
_entity_poly.entity_id
_entity_poly.type
_entity_poly.pdbx_seq_one_letter_code
_entity_poly.pdbx_strand_id
1 'polypeptide(L)'
;MSETLATIHWRALDRDGEDKCRLARHEDGYMLVGHARFRDGTGWAALDYVVRCGPDWLTRSADVTGTVGGQEVRTQLTRQNGAWLLNGDVQPELADCTDVDFAFTPATNLMPLRRLPEVGRLSVCAAWLRLPGPRLDPLDQSYIRERGGLVGYESPQTGHSTQITVDPQGFPTLYPGLWQRVDL
;
A
#
# COMPACT_ATOMS: atom_id res chain seq x y z
N MET A 1 -10.53 -8.54 19.90
CA MET A 1 -10.13 -7.12 19.89
C MET A 1 -8.85 -7.01 19.09
N SER A 2 -8.71 -6.04 18.19
CA SER A 2 -7.48 -5.82 17.44
C SER A 2 -6.47 -5.05 18.30
N GLU A 3 -5.26 -5.57 18.41
CA GLU A 3 -4.16 -4.96 19.17
C GLU A 3 -3.35 -4.08 18.22
N THR A 4 -3.07 -2.83 18.60
CA THR A 4 -2.22 -1.95 17.79
C THR A 4 -0.75 -2.30 18.00
N LEU A 5 -0.03 -2.56 16.91
CA LEU A 5 1.39 -2.92 16.93
C LEU A 5 2.30 -1.72 16.65
N ALA A 6 1.87 -0.84 15.74
CA ALA A 6 2.62 0.34 15.33
C ALA A 6 1.73 1.38 14.68
N THR A 7 2.17 2.62 14.69
CA THR A 7 1.56 3.75 13.99
C THR A 7 2.64 4.55 13.29
N ILE A 8 2.27 5.19 12.17
CA ILE A 8 3.15 6.07 11.43
C ILE A 8 2.35 7.19 10.77
N HIS A 9 2.98 8.35 10.64
CA HIS A 9 2.46 9.51 9.94
C HIS A 9 3.48 9.92 8.89
N TRP A 10 3.03 10.08 7.66
CA TRP A 10 3.82 10.60 6.55
C TRP A 10 3.30 11.95 6.10
N ARG A 11 4.23 12.81 5.68
CA ARG A 11 3.97 13.97 4.85
C ARG A 11 4.36 13.64 3.41
N ALA A 12 3.53 14.04 2.45
CA ALA A 12 3.86 13.96 1.04
C ALA A 12 4.97 14.97 0.67
N LEU A 13 5.83 14.59 -0.26
CA LEU A 13 6.94 15.42 -0.74
C LEU A 13 6.68 15.99 -2.15
N ASP A 14 5.82 15.33 -2.93
CA ASP A 14 5.45 15.68 -4.29
C ASP A 14 4.22 16.60 -4.37
N ARG A 15 3.46 16.71 -3.27
CA ARG A 15 2.19 17.44 -3.19
C ARG A 15 1.88 17.87 -1.75
N ASP A 16 0.84 18.69 -1.60
CA ASP A 16 0.26 18.96 -0.29
C ASP A 16 -0.47 17.71 0.21
N GLY A 17 -0.06 17.15 1.34
CA GLY A 17 -0.79 16.05 1.94
C GLY A 17 -0.06 15.27 3.01
N GLU A 18 -0.83 14.36 3.62
CA GLU A 18 -0.39 13.43 4.63
C GLU A 18 -1.12 12.09 4.52
N ASP A 19 -0.53 11.07 5.12
CA ASP A 19 -1.22 9.81 5.42
C ASP A 19 -0.83 9.37 6.83
N LYS A 20 -1.80 8.87 7.59
CA LYS A 20 -1.60 8.27 8.91
C LYS A 20 -2.05 6.83 8.83
N CYS A 21 -1.17 5.89 9.17
CA CYS A 21 -1.48 4.47 9.15
C CYS A 21 -1.21 3.83 10.50
N ARG A 22 -2.11 2.91 10.89
CA ARG A 22 -2.00 2.06 12.05
C ARG A 22 -1.93 0.61 11.60
N LEU A 23 -0.89 -0.09 12.03
CA LEU A 23 -0.76 -1.54 11.92
C LEU A 23 -1.35 -2.18 13.18
N ALA A 24 -2.26 -3.12 13.00
CA ALA A 24 -2.87 -3.88 14.08
C ALA A 24 -2.83 -5.38 13.80
N ARG A 25 -2.75 -6.17 14.87
CA ARG A 25 -3.03 -7.61 14.83
C ARG A 25 -4.54 -7.82 14.77
N HIS A 26 -5.01 -8.64 13.85
CA HIS A 26 -6.43 -8.85 13.59
C HIS A 26 -6.67 -10.31 13.17
N GLU A 27 -7.47 -11.02 13.96
CA GLU A 27 -7.68 -12.47 13.81
C GLU A 27 -6.33 -13.21 13.72
N ASP A 28 -6.16 -14.09 12.74
CA ASP A 28 -4.93 -14.85 12.50
C ASP A 28 -3.90 -14.06 11.65
N GLY A 29 -4.09 -12.75 11.44
CA GLY A 29 -3.24 -11.95 10.58
C GLY A 29 -3.09 -10.51 11.03
N TYR A 30 -3.05 -9.61 10.05
CA TYR A 30 -2.79 -8.19 10.28
C TYR A 30 -3.79 -7.32 9.54
N MET A 31 -3.91 -6.09 10.02
CA MET A 31 -4.75 -5.07 9.42
C MET A 31 -4.02 -3.73 9.43
N LEU A 32 -3.96 -3.08 8.27
CA LEU A 32 -3.57 -1.68 8.15
C LEU A 32 -4.85 -0.86 8.09
N VAL A 33 -4.90 0.22 8.88
CA VAL A 33 -5.98 1.21 8.83
C VAL A 33 -5.34 2.57 8.63
N GLY A 34 -5.68 3.27 7.56
CA GLY A 34 -5.10 4.57 7.30
C GLY A 34 -6.05 5.63 6.76
N HIS A 35 -5.55 6.85 6.80
CA HIS A 35 -6.29 8.08 6.60
C HIS A 35 -5.44 9.04 5.75
N ALA A 36 -5.57 8.92 4.43
CA ALA A 36 -4.85 9.74 3.47
C ALA A 36 -5.62 11.04 3.19
N ARG A 37 -4.96 12.18 3.33
CA ARG A 37 -5.50 13.53 3.09
C ARG A 37 -4.51 14.29 2.22
N PHE A 38 -4.82 14.54 0.97
CA PHE A 38 -3.88 15.17 0.03
C PHE A 38 -4.60 15.95 -1.05
N ARG A 39 -3.87 16.83 -1.74
CA ARG A 39 -4.35 17.57 -2.90
C ARG A 39 -3.54 17.18 -4.12
N ASP A 40 -4.22 16.90 -5.23
CA ASP A 40 -3.60 16.67 -6.53
C ASP A 40 -4.30 17.47 -7.64
N GLY A 41 -4.01 17.16 -8.91
CA GLY A 41 -4.61 17.84 -10.07
C GLY A 41 -6.14 17.74 -10.16
N THR A 42 -6.78 16.85 -9.40
CA THR A 42 -8.23 16.67 -9.33
C THR A 42 -8.88 17.42 -8.17
N GLY A 43 -8.09 17.99 -7.26
CA GLY A 43 -8.55 18.68 -6.06
C GLY A 43 -8.16 17.96 -4.78
N TRP A 44 -8.93 18.19 -3.70
CA TRP A 44 -8.69 17.52 -2.43
C TRP A 44 -9.22 16.08 -2.45
N ALA A 45 -8.41 15.18 -1.89
CA ALA A 45 -8.75 13.82 -1.58
C ALA A 45 -8.77 13.62 -0.06
N ALA A 46 -9.79 12.93 0.42
CA ALA A 46 -9.91 12.47 1.78
C ALA A 46 -10.35 11.00 1.76
N LEU A 47 -9.39 10.09 1.93
CA LEU A 47 -9.57 8.65 1.77
C LEU A 47 -9.23 7.93 3.06
N ASP A 48 -10.12 7.06 3.48
CA ASP A 48 -9.89 6.09 4.54
C ASP A 48 -9.75 4.71 3.90
N TYR A 49 -8.76 3.95 4.35
CA TYR A 49 -8.52 2.62 3.82
C TYR A 49 -8.28 1.60 4.92
N VAL A 50 -8.66 0.36 4.62
CA VAL A 50 -8.37 -0.81 5.43
C VAL A 50 -7.77 -1.88 4.53
N VAL A 51 -6.61 -2.42 4.88
CA VAL A 51 -6.02 -3.59 4.21
C VAL A 51 -5.95 -4.72 5.21
N ARG A 52 -6.46 -5.90 4.86
CA ARG A 52 -6.43 -7.10 5.70
C ARG A 52 -5.53 -8.13 5.04
N CYS A 53 -4.55 -8.64 5.77
CA CYS A 53 -3.60 -9.65 5.29
C CYS A 53 -3.48 -10.83 6.25
N GLY A 54 -3.06 -11.97 5.70
CA GLY A 54 -2.84 -13.19 6.49
C GLY A 54 -1.61 -13.14 7.39
N PRO A 55 -1.35 -14.20 8.16
CA PRO A 55 -0.11 -14.32 8.96
C PRO A 55 1.15 -14.35 8.07
N ASP A 56 0.98 -14.73 6.81
CA ASP A 56 1.96 -14.74 5.73
C ASP A 56 2.15 -13.37 5.07
N TRP A 57 1.44 -12.33 5.52
CA TRP A 57 1.39 -10.99 4.95
C TRP A 57 0.81 -10.89 3.53
N LEU A 58 0.20 -11.96 3.00
CA LEU A 58 -0.52 -11.89 1.73
C LEU A 58 -1.84 -11.16 1.91
N THR A 59 -2.20 -10.29 0.95
CA THR A 59 -3.44 -9.52 1.06
C THR A 59 -4.66 -10.42 0.83
N ARG A 60 -5.66 -10.29 1.70
CA ARG A 60 -6.94 -11.02 1.64
C ARG A 60 -8.08 -10.14 1.15
N SER A 61 -8.12 -8.90 1.65
CA SER A 61 -9.08 -7.90 1.21
C SER A 61 -8.60 -6.49 1.52
N ALA A 62 -9.18 -5.52 0.83
CA ALA A 62 -9.01 -4.12 1.18
C ALA A 62 -10.27 -3.31 0.86
N ASP A 63 -10.49 -2.25 1.62
CA ASP A 63 -11.57 -1.28 1.40
C ASP A 63 -10.95 0.12 1.31
N VAL A 64 -11.47 0.95 0.40
CA VAL A 64 -11.15 2.38 0.28
C VAL A 64 -12.45 3.15 0.19
N THR A 65 -12.63 4.14 1.05
CA THR A 65 -13.81 5.01 1.09
C THR A 65 -13.41 6.47 1.24
N GLY A 66 -14.23 7.39 0.74
CA GLY A 66 -14.04 8.81 0.99
C GLY A 66 -14.38 9.66 -0.23
N THR A 67 -13.60 10.71 -0.48
CA THR A 67 -13.84 11.62 -1.60
C THR A 67 -12.56 11.98 -2.35
N VAL A 68 -12.64 12.18 -3.66
CA VAL A 68 -11.57 12.74 -4.51
C VAL A 68 -12.17 13.80 -5.42
N GLY A 69 -11.67 15.04 -5.36
CA GLY A 69 -12.22 16.14 -6.17
C GLY A 69 -13.71 16.39 -5.89
N GLY A 70 -14.17 16.12 -4.67
CA GLY A 70 -15.57 16.20 -4.27
C GLY A 70 -16.47 15.03 -4.75
N GLN A 71 -15.93 14.05 -5.47
CA GLN A 71 -16.66 12.83 -5.86
C GLN A 71 -16.46 11.73 -4.83
N GLU A 72 -17.53 11.01 -4.48
CA GLU A 72 -17.43 9.86 -3.57
C GLU A 72 -16.64 8.71 -4.20
N VAL A 73 -15.82 8.07 -3.38
CA VAL A 73 -15.08 6.84 -3.70
C VAL A 73 -15.54 5.76 -2.74
N ARG A 74 -15.89 4.60 -3.30
CA ARG A 74 -16.12 3.37 -2.55
C ARG A 74 -15.60 2.19 -3.37
N THR A 75 -14.54 1.59 -2.88
CA THR A 75 -13.87 0.46 -3.53
C THR A 75 -13.67 -0.65 -2.51
N GLN A 76 -14.07 -1.85 -2.89
CA GLN A 76 -13.81 -3.08 -2.16
C GLN A 76 -13.03 -4.03 -3.06
N LEU A 77 -11.89 -4.50 -2.56
CA LEU A 77 -11.07 -5.53 -3.16
C LEU A 77 -11.15 -6.77 -2.28
N THR A 78 -11.53 -7.91 -2.85
CA THR A 78 -11.50 -9.19 -2.12
C THR A 78 -10.81 -10.26 -2.94
N ARG A 79 -10.07 -11.14 -2.26
CA ARG A 79 -9.49 -12.32 -2.86
C ARG A 79 -10.35 -13.53 -2.53
N GLN A 80 -10.95 -14.15 -3.54
CA GLN A 80 -11.82 -15.32 -3.40
C GLN A 80 -11.37 -16.42 -4.37
N ASN A 81 -11.12 -17.63 -3.85
CA ASN A 81 -10.68 -18.78 -4.65
C ASN A 81 -9.49 -18.48 -5.59
N GLY A 82 -8.56 -17.63 -5.13
CA GLY A 82 -7.38 -17.22 -5.90
C GLY A 82 -7.59 -16.03 -6.84
N ALA A 83 -8.84 -15.61 -7.10
CA ALA A 83 -9.15 -14.47 -7.95
C ALA A 83 -9.37 -13.19 -7.16
N TRP A 84 -9.00 -12.05 -7.75
CA TRP A 84 -9.37 -10.73 -7.24
C TRP A 84 -10.73 -10.31 -7.75
N LEU A 85 -11.54 -9.73 -6.87
CA LEU A 85 -12.82 -9.11 -7.19
C LEU A 85 -12.75 -7.62 -6.81
N LEU A 86 -13.11 -6.76 -7.75
CA LEU A 86 -13.32 -5.33 -7.54
C LEU A 86 -14.82 -5.07 -7.44
N ASN A 87 -15.30 -4.66 -6.27
CA ASN A 87 -16.72 -4.42 -6.00
C ASN A 87 -17.64 -5.62 -6.35
N GLY A 88 -17.11 -6.84 -6.30
CA GLY A 88 -17.82 -8.07 -6.65
C GLY A 88 -17.56 -8.58 -8.08
N ASP A 89 -16.95 -7.76 -8.93
CA ASP A 89 -16.62 -8.14 -10.31
C ASP A 89 -15.23 -8.76 -10.39
N VAL A 90 -15.13 -9.97 -10.93
CA VAL A 90 -13.87 -10.70 -11.11
C VAL A 90 -12.92 -9.90 -12.01
N GLN A 91 -11.64 -9.86 -11.63
CA GLN A 91 -10.55 -9.18 -12.36
C GLN A 91 -9.51 -10.24 -12.80
N PRO A 92 -9.72 -10.91 -13.96
CA PRO A 92 -8.87 -12.03 -14.39
C PRO A 92 -7.41 -11.65 -14.61
N GLU A 93 -7.14 -10.41 -15.03
CA GLU A 93 -5.81 -9.87 -15.28
C GLU A 93 -4.94 -9.82 -14.01
N LEU A 94 -5.56 -9.88 -12.84
CA LEU A 94 -4.88 -9.81 -11.54
C LEU A 94 -4.61 -11.18 -10.93
N ALA A 95 -4.79 -12.28 -11.67
CA ALA A 95 -4.68 -13.65 -11.13
C ALA A 95 -3.35 -13.91 -10.39
N ASP A 96 -2.26 -13.31 -10.86
CA ASP A 96 -0.92 -13.46 -10.27
C ASP A 96 -0.61 -12.44 -9.16
N CYS A 97 -1.52 -11.49 -8.89
CA CYS A 97 -1.32 -10.48 -7.87
C CYS A 97 -1.49 -11.06 -6.46
N THR A 98 -0.49 -10.87 -5.61
CA THR A 98 -0.50 -11.32 -4.21
C THR A 98 -0.88 -10.23 -3.22
N ASP A 99 -0.74 -8.97 -3.63
CA ASP A 99 -0.89 -7.79 -2.78
C ASP A 99 -1.79 -6.75 -3.45
N VAL A 100 -2.28 -5.80 -2.67
CA VAL A 100 -2.81 -4.53 -3.21
C VAL A 100 -1.73 -3.47 -3.13
N ASP A 101 -1.70 -2.57 -4.10
CA ASP A 101 -0.91 -1.34 -4.06
C ASP A 101 -1.83 -0.14 -4.26
N PHE A 102 -1.78 0.82 -3.34
CA PHE A 102 -2.57 2.04 -3.43
C PHE A 102 -1.64 3.19 -3.82
N ALA A 103 -1.80 3.71 -5.04
CA ALA A 103 -0.91 4.74 -5.60
C ALA A 103 -0.82 6.04 -4.76
N PHE A 104 -1.76 6.24 -3.83
CA PHE A 104 -1.86 7.43 -2.98
C PHE A 104 -1.22 7.26 -1.59
N THR A 105 -0.64 6.11 -1.25
CA THR A 105 -0.03 5.88 0.07
C THR A 105 1.20 4.95 0.01
N PRO A 106 2.23 5.17 0.84
CA PRO A 106 3.34 4.23 0.97
C PRO A 106 2.98 2.99 1.81
N ALA A 107 1.83 2.97 2.49
CA ALA A 107 1.50 1.97 3.50
C ALA A 107 1.43 0.53 2.92
N THR A 108 0.98 0.39 1.67
CA THR A 108 0.87 -0.93 1.02
C THR A 108 2.22 -1.59 0.73
N ASN A 109 3.33 -0.85 0.80
CA ASN A 109 4.66 -1.44 0.70
C ASN A 109 5.01 -2.30 1.94
N LEU A 110 4.30 -2.12 3.06
CA LEU A 110 4.54 -2.90 4.28
C LEU A 110 4.42 -4.41 4.04
N MET A 111 3.43 -4.87 3.28
CA MET A 111 3.19 -6.29 3.05
C MET A 111 4.37 -7.01 2.35
N PRO A 112 4.88 -6.56 1.20
CA PRO A 112 6.08 -7.15 0.61
C PRO A 112 7.33 -6.92 1.46
N LEU A 113 7.48 -5.77 2.13
CA LEU A 113 8.64 -5.50 3.00
C LEU A 113 8.72 -6.45 4.20
N ARG A 114 7.58 -6.91 4.72
CA ARG A 114 7.50 -7.92 5.79
C ARG A 114 7.81 -9.34 5.31
N ARG A 115 7.68 -9.62 4.01
CA ARG A 115 8.07 -10.89 3.38
C ARG A 115 9.48 -10.88 2.81
N LEU A 116 10.08 -9.70 2.63
CA LEU A 116 11.42 -9.54 2.09
C LEU A 116 12.45 -10.20 3.02
N PRO A 117 13.27 -11.15 2.54
CA PRO A 117 14.28 -11.82 3.36
C PRO A 117 15.31 -10.84 3.94
N GLU A 118 15.99 -11.26 5.00
CA GLU A 118 17.09 -10.50 5.61
C GLU A 118 18.25 -10.25 4.64
N VAL A 119 18.43 -11.13 3.65
CA VAL A 119 19.37 -10.96 2.55
C VAL A 119 18.70 -11.46 1.27
N GLY A 120 18.72 -10.64 0.22
CA GLY A 120 18.27 -11.03 -1.11
C GLY A 120 17.15 -10.15 -1.66
N ARG A 121 16.36 -10.74 -2.55
CA ARG A 121 15.34 -10.07 -3.35
C ARG A 121 13.99 -10.77 -3.17
N LEU A 122 12.93 -9.98 -3.23
CA LEU A 122 11.56 -10.44 -3.41
C LEU A 122 10.99 -9.80 -4.69
N SER A 123 10.38 -10.60 -5.55
CA SER A 123 9.57 -10.12 -6.67
C SER A 123 8.11 -10.43 -6.37
N VAL A 124 7.22 -9.46 -6.54
CA VAL A 124 5.77 -9.63 -6.34
C VAL A 124 5.01 -8.94 -7.46
N CYS A 125 3.76 -9.34 -7.66
CA CYS A 125 2.80 -8.60 -8.47
C CYS A 125 1.70 -8.07 -7.54
N ALA A 126 1.35 -6.79 -7.68
CA ALA A 126 0.33 -6.14 -6.89
C ALA A 126 -0.84 -5.67 -7.75
N ALA A 127 -2.05 -5.79 -7.23
CA ALA A 127 -3.24 -5.17 -7.78
C ALA A 127 -3.19 -3.66 -7.49
N TRP A 128 -2.76 -2.89 -8.49
CA TRP A 128 -2.43 -1.48 -8.33
C TRP A 128 -3.63 -0.57 -8.59
N LEU A 129 -4.17 0.00 -7.53
CA LEU A 129 -5.31 0.89 -7.55
C LEU A 129 -4.85 2.34 -7.76
N ARG A 130 -5.31 2.95 -8.85
CA ARG A 130 -5.18 4.39 -9.13
C ARG A 130 -6.52 5.10 -8.99
N LEU A 131 -6.49 6.40 -8.66
CA LEU A 131 -7.65 7.29 -8.56
C LEU A 131 -7.46 8.48 -9.54
N PRO A 132 -8.52 9.19 -9.98
CA PRO A 132 -9.93 9.19 -9.54
C PRO A 132 -10.88 8.14 -10.15
N GLY A 133 -10.47 7.29 -11.09
CA GLY A 133 -11.26 6.12 -11.48
C GLY A 133 -10.55 4.89 -10.94
N PRO A 134 -11.19 3.93 -10.23
CA PRO A 134 -10.48 2.77 -9.72
C PRO A 134 -10.01 1.92 -10.90
N ARG A 135 -8.86 2.31 -11.47
CA ARG A 135 -8.12 1.55 -12.45
C ARG A 135 -7.25 0.62 -11.63
N LEU A 136 -7.48 -0.65 -11.85
CA LEU A 136 -6.79 -1.73 -11.20
C LEU A 136 -6.00 -2.45 -12.28
N ASP A 137 -4.67 -2.43 -12.17
CA ASP A 137 -3.79 -3.07 -13.13
C ASP A 137 -2.74 -3.90 -12.38
N PRO A 138 -2.20 -4.97 -13.00
CA PRO A 138 -1.03 -5.65 -12.46
C PRO A 138 0.16 -4.70 -12.38
N LEU A 139 0.85 -4.69 -11.25
CA LEU A 139 2.08 -3.95 -11.04
C LEU A 139 3.16 -4.89 -10.51
N ASP A 140 4.13 -5.21 -11.37
CA ASP A 140 5.30 -5.96 -10.93
C ASP A 140 6.21 -5.04 -10.10
N GLN A 141 6.67 -5.58 -8.99
CA GLN A 141 7.52 -4.90 -8.04
C GLN A 141 8.67 -5.80 -7.64
N SER A 142 9.88 -5.23 -7.57
CA SER A 142 11.02 -5.89 -6.97
C SER A 142 11.52 -5.11 -5.77
N TYR A 143 11.72 -5.81 -4.66
CA TYR A 143 12.33 -5.30 -3.45
C TYR A 143 13.66 -6.02 -3.23
N ILE A 144 14.74 -5.29 -2.96
CA ILE A 144 16.08 -5.85 -2.71
C ILE A 144 16.57 -5.31 -1.38
N ARG A 145 16.93 -6.20 -0.45
CA ARG A 145 17.50 -5.77 0.82
C ARG A 145 18.90 -5.22 0.59
N GLU A 146 19.13 -4.01 1.09
CA GLU A 146 20.43 -3.34 1.04
C GLU A 146 20.96 -3.08 2.47
N ARG A 147 22.14 -2.48 2.56
CA ARG A 147 22.78 -2.17 3.84
C ARG A 147 22.11 -0.97 4.51
N GLY A 148 22.17 -0.90 5.83
CA GLY A 148 21.74 0.28 6.60
C GLY A 148 20.23 0.50 6.66
N GLY A 149 19.42 -0.56 6.52
CA GLY A 149 17.95 -0.44 6.56
C GLY A 149 17.33 0.09 5.27
N LEU A 150 18.12 0.14 4.19
CA LEU A 150 17.66 0.49 2.85
C LEU A 150 17.08 -0.73 2.12
N VAL A 151 16.09 -0.47 1.28
CA VAL A 151 15.51 -1.43 0.36
C VAL A 151 15.44 -0.80 -1.02
N GLY A 152 16.14 -1.38 -1.99
CA GLY A 152 15.97 -1.02 -3.39
C GLY A 152 14.59 -1.45 -3.86
N TYR A 153 13.89 -0.55 -4.54
CA TYR A 153 12.56 -0.78 -5.13
C TYR A 153 12.62 -0.52 -6.64
N GLU A 154 11.97 -1.38 -7.41
CA GLU A 154 11.79 -1.21 -8.85
C GLU A 154 10.38 -1.62 -9.29
N SER A 155 9.81 -0.87 -10.24
CA SER A 155 8.58 -1.20 -10.94
C SER A 155 8.74 -0.99 -12.46
N PRO A 156 8.85 -2.07 -13.26
CA PRO A 156 9.06 -1.97 -14.69
C PRO A 156 7.95 -1.22 -15.45
N GLN A 157 6.69 -1.44 -15.07
CA GLN A 157 5.51 -0.84 -15.69
C GLN A 157 5.52 0.69 -15.61
N THR A 158 6.13 1.26 -14.57
CA THR A 158 6.22 2.71 -14.36
C THR A 158 7.61 3.26 -14.68
N GLY A 159 8.60 2.40 -14.87
CA GLY A 159 10.02 2.77 -14.95
C GLY A 159 10.57 3.34 -13.64
N HIS A 160 9.84 3.24 -12.54
CA HIS A 160 10.23 3.83 -11.26
C HIS A 160 11.26 2.93 -10.55
N SER A 161 12.32 3.55 -10.05
CA SER A 161 13.34 2.90 -9.22
C SER A 161 13.81 3.86 -8.14
N THR A 162 13.97 3.36 -6.92
CA THR A 162 14.40 4.18 -5.77
C THR A 162 14.96 3.31 -4.63
N GLN A 163 15.49 3.95 -3.59
CA GLN A 163 15.90 3.31 -2.34
C GLN A 163 15.01 3.80 -1.19
N ILE A 164 14.21 2.89 -0.63
CA ILE A 164 13.29 3.16 0.46
C ILE A 164 14.01 2.92 1.78
N THR A 165 13.93 3.86 2.72
CA THR A 165 14.37 3.62 4.11
C THR A 165 13.22 2.99 4.88
N VAL A 166 13.48 1.91 5.63
CA VAL A 166 12.44 1.13 6.32
C VAL A 166 12.75 1.04 7.81
N ASP A 167 11.74 1.18 8.66
CA ASP A 167 11.90 1.02 10.11
C ASP A 167 11.82 -0.46 10.55
N PRO A 168 12.14 -0.78 11.83
CA PRO A 168 12.02 -2.16 12.33
C PRO A 168 10.60 -2.73 12.31
N GLN A 169 9.57 -1.87 12.21
CA GLN A 169 8.18 -2.29 12.04
C GLN A 169 7.80 -2.49 10.55
N GLY A 170 8.76 -2.42 9.64
CA GLY A 170 8.58 -2.65 8.21
C GLY A 170 7.95 -1.47 7.47
N PHE A 171 7.67 -0.34 8.14
CA PHE A 171 7.10 0.80 7.47
C PHE A 171 8.18 1.56 6.68
N PRO A 172 7.87 1.99 5.43
CA PRO A 172 8.65 3.02 4.77
C PRO A 172 8.73 4.26 5.66
N THR A 173 9.92 4.79 5.90
CA THR A 173 10.15 6.05 6.63
C THR A 173 10.60 7.16 5.70
N LEU A 174 11.26 6.81 4.60
CA LEU A 174 11.53 7.70 3.50
C LEU A 174 11.32 6.94 2.20
N TYR A 175 10.39 7.44 1.38
CA TYR A 175 10.20 7.08 -0.01
C TYR A 175 10.63 8.30 -0.82
N PRO A 176 11.87 8.34 -1.36
CA PRO A 176 12.44 9.54 -1.95
C PRO A 176 11.54 10.19 -2.99
N GLY A 177 11.30 11.49 -2.85
CA GLY A 177 10.45 12.27 -3.74
C GLY A 177 8.94 12.11 -3.54
N LEU A 178 8.47 11.13 -2.76
CA LEU A 178 7.04 10.85 -2.57
C LEU A 178 6.58 11.07 -1.13
N TRP A 179 7.21 10.40 -0.16
CA TRP A 179 6.73 10.37 1.23
C TRP A 179 7.87 10.39 2.23
N GLN A 180 7.67 11.10 3.35
CA GLN A 180 8.60 11.09 4.48
C GLN A 180 7.83 10.97 5.78
N ARG A 181 8.30 10.11 6.69
CA ARG A 181 7.79 10.02 8.05
C ARG A 181 7.99 11.35 8.76
N VAL A 182 6.95 11.78 9.47
CA VAL A 182 6.99 12.90 10.39
C VAL A 182 6.62 12.40 11.78
N ASP A 183 7.17 13.06 12.80
CA ASP A 183 6.75 12.85 14.18
C ASP A 183 5.42 13.59 14.40
N LEU A 184 4.57 13.02 15.25
CA LEU A 184 3.26 13.58 15.62
C LEU A 184 3.39 14.80 16.53
#